data_AF-A0A915NIB6-F1
#
_entry.id   AF-A0A915NIB6-F1
#
_cell.length_a   1.000
_cell.length_b   1.000
_cell.length_c   1.000
_cell.angle_alpha   90.00
_cell.angle_beta   90.00
_cell.angle_gamma   90.00
#
_symmetry.space_group_name_H-M   'P 1'
#
loop_
_entity.id
_entity.type
_entity.pdbx_description
1 polymer ?
#
loop_
_entity_poly.entity_id
_entity_poly.type
_entity_poly.pdbx_seq_one_letter_code
_entity_poly.pdbx_strand_id
1 'polypeptide(L)'
;MTVDGNLALYWTRQGAPIQERLIIGSLYLFSALIFLILQLSVIFVSYLFVFCFYKDLRNHLCYRIMLFISIADSIQLVVHAYGGIICIFDTSFSFYLEKIAGGLANSLSLLNWPICLVLAINRFLVFLSSKLSERKEEILFNWLIALSLLQGLPFFVLYLTPHSTLGFRYYNWDYLKLDMFESENWDWIERTTETLPLPYVVITFVVYLSIFCILMDQVRKII
;
A
#
# COMPACT_ATOMS: atom_id res chain seq x y z
N MET A 1 -20.90 -19.83 -19.85
CA MET A 1 -20.10 -19.12 -20.87
C MET A 1 -18.86 -18.57 -20.19
N THR A 2 -17.68 -19.10 -20.50
CA THR A 2 -16.41 -18.48 -20.10
C THR A 2 -16.17 -17.31 -21.05
N VAL A 3 -16.49 -16.10 -20.63
CA VAL A 3 -16.00 -14.95 -21.40
C VAL A 3 -14.50 -14.91 -21.29
N ASP A 4 -13.88 -14.78 -22.45
CA ASP A 4 -12.45 -14.63 -22.59
C ASP A 4 -12.05 -13.36 -21.83
N GLY A 5 -11.44 -13.51 -20.66
CA GLY A 5 -11.06 -12.39 -19.79
C GLY A 5 -10.16 -11.37 -20.49
N ASN A 6 -9.51 -11.76 -21.58
CA ASN A 6 -8.73 -10.84 -22.40
C ASN A 6 -9.64 -9.84 -23.14
N LEU A 7 -10.77 -10.28 -23.71
CA LEU A 7 -11.72 -9.40 -24.40
C LEU A 7 -12.24 -8.30 -23.47
N ALA A 8 -12.58 -8.64 -22.24
CA ALA A 8 -13.00 -7.69 -21.20
C ALA A 8 -11.99 -6.57 -20.93
N LEU A 9 -10.70 -6.90 -20.92
CA LEU A 9 -9.62 -5.94 -20.70
C LEU A 9 -9.44 -5.00 -21.90
N TYR A 10 -9.63 -5.50 -23.12
CA TYR A 10 -9.54 -4.67 -24.32
C TYR A 10 -10.66 -3.62 -24.40
N TRP A 11 -11.91 -4.01 -24.10
CA TRP A 11 -13.06 -3.09 -24.18
C TRP A 11 -12.97 -1.93 -23.18
N THR A 12 -12.35 -2.13 -22.03
CA THR A 12 -12.28 -1.11 -20.97
C THR A 12 -11.18 -0.07 -21.17
N ARG A 13 -10.31 -0.24 -22.19
CA ARG A 13 -9.15 0.63 -22.47
C ARG A 13 -9.31 1.52 -23.71
N GLN A 14 -10.28 1.22 -24.57
CA GLN A 14 -10.50 2.01 -25.79
C GLN A 14 -11.07 3.39 -25.46
N GLY A 15 -10.31 4.45 -25.73
CA GLY A 15 -10.86 5.81 -25.73
C GLY A 15 -9.86 6.94 -25.50
N ALA A 16 -8.67 6.66 -24.95
CA ALA A 16 -7.70 7.71 -24.64
C ALA A 16 -6.82 8.06 -25.87
N PRO A 17 -6.65 9.35 -26.20
CA PRO A 17 -5.66 9.82 -27.16
C PRO A 17 -4.24 9.31 -26.83
N ILE A 18 -3.45 9.01 -27.86
CA ILE A 18 -2.07 8.54 -27.71
C ILE A 18 -1.21 9.48 -26.83
N GLN A 19 -1.43 10.79 -26.93
CA GLN A 19 -0.71 11.79 -26.15
C GLN A 19 -0.95 11.64 -24.65
N GLU A 20 -2.21 11.46 -24.24
CA GLU A 20 -2.57 11.30 -22.82
C GLU A 20 -1.98 10.01 -22.24
N ARG A 21 -2.02 8.93 -23.01
CA ARG A 21 -1.45 7.63 -22.63
C ARG A 21 0.06 7.70 -22.44
N LEU A 22 0.77 8.38 -23.36
CA LEU A 22 2.21 8.59 -23.24
C LEU A 22 2.55 9.43 -22.02
N ILE A 23 1.81 10.51 -21.75
CA ILE A 23 2.05 11.38 -20.59
C ILE A 23 1.83 10.61 -19.29
N ILE A 24 0.65 10.00 -19.12
CA ILE A 24 0.27 9.38 -17.85
C ILE A 24 1.06 8.09 -17.62
N GLY A 25 1.24 7.27 -18.65
CA GLY A 25 2.05 6.06 -18.58
C GLY A 25 3.52 6.36 -18.24
N SER A 26 4.08 7.43 -18.81
CA SER A 26 5.45 7.90 -18.47
C SER A 26 5.52 8.37 -17.02
N LEU A 27 4.56 9.18 -16.57
CA LEU A 27 4.50 9.62 -15.17
C LEU A 27 4.42 8.45 -14.20
N TYR A 28 3.55 7.46 -14.46
CA TYR A 28 3.45 6.24 -13.67
C TYR A 28 4.78 5.47 -13.64
N LEU A 29 5.36 5.21 -14.81
CA LEU A 29 6.59 4.43 -14.92
C LEU A 29 7.77 5.12 -14.24
N PHE A 30 8.02 6.39 -14.54
CA PHE A 30 9.17 7.12 -13.99
C PHE A 30 9.00 7.40 -12.50
N SER A 31 7.82 7.78 -12.03
CA SER A 31 7.58 7.96 -10.59
C SER A 31 7.76 6.63 -9.85
N ALA A 32 7.22 5.53 -10.37
CA ALA A 32 7.36 4.22 -9.77
C ALA A 32 8.84 3.80 -9.69
N LEU A 33 9.63 4.00 -10.74
CA LEU A 33 11.06 3.68 -10.75
C LEU A 33 11.87 4.55 -9.78
N ILE A 34 11.61 5.86 -9.74
CA ILE A 34 12.30 6.78 -8.81
C ILE A 34 11.98 6.38 -7.36
N PHE A 35 10.71 6.19 -7.03
CA PHE A 35 10.32 5.78 -5.68
C PHE A 35 10.80 4.37 -5.35
N LEU A 36 10.90 3.45 -6.32
CA LEU A 36 11.44 2.12 -6.10
C LEU A 36 12.92 2.20 -5.75
N ILE A 37 13.71 3.02 -6.44
CA ILE A 37 15.12 3.25 -6.09
C ILE A 37 15.23 3.81 -4.66
N LEU A 38 14.39 4.77 -4.30
CA LEU A 38 14.35 5.32 -2.95
C LEU A 38 13.99 4.24 -1.90
N GLN A 39 12.98 3.42 -2.16
CA GLN A 39 12.58 2.35 -1.23
C GLN A 39 13.65 1.25 -1.12
N LEU A 40 14.28 0.87 -2.23
CA LEU A 40 15.41 -0.06 -2.21
C LEU A 40 16.59 0.50 -1.42
N SER A 41 16.83 1.82 -1.47
CA SER A 41 17.84 2.46 -0.62
C SER A 41 17.49 2.39 0.86
N VAL A 42 16.21 2.56 1.23
CA VAL A 42 15.73 2.40 2.61
C VAL A 42 15.85 0.95 3.07
N ILE A 43 15.51 -0.03 2.22
CA ILE A 43 15.70 -1.46 2.52
C ILE A 43 17.20 -1.74 2.69
N PHE A 44 18.05 -1.23 1.80
CA PHE A 44 19.49 -1.42 1.88
C PHE A 44 20.06 -0.83 3.18
N VAL A 45 19.67 0.38 3.56
CA VAL A 45 20.12 1.00 4.83
C VAL A 45 19.53 0.24 6.03
N SER A 46 18.23 -0.02 6.04
CA SER A 46 17.55 -0.67 7.18
C SER A 46 17.94 -2.14 7.35
N TYR A 47 18.28 -2.84 6.26
CA TYR A 47 18.71 -4.23 6.29
C TYR A 47 20.23 -4.32 6.36
N LEU A 48 20.98 -3.83 5.38
CA LEU A 48 22.44 -4.02 5.37
C LEU A 48 23.12 -3.23 6.49
N PHE A 49 22.80 -1.94 6.64
CA PHE A 49 23.54 -1.10 7.61
C PHE A 49 23.18 -1.46 9.05
N VAL A 50 21.89 -1.56 9.37
CA VAL A 50 21.45 -1.87 10.74
C VAL A 50 21.72 -3.34 11.10
N PHE A 51 21.44 -4.30 10.20
CA PHE A 51 21.54 -5.71 10.56
C PHE A 51 22.98 -6.24 10.56
N CYS A 52 23.85 -5.71 9.69
CA CYS A 52 25.25 -6.14 9.65
C CYS A 52 26.14 -5.36 10.62
N PHE A 53 25.91 -4.06 10.85
CA PHE A 53 26.83 -3.23 11.63
C PHE A 53 26.33 -2.87 13.03
N TYR A 54 25.00 -2.79 13.25
CA TYR A 54 24.43 -2.33 14.53
C TYR A 54 23.44 -3.36 15.10
N LYS A 55 23.97 -4.44 15.68
CA LYS A 55 23.17 -5.52 16.28
C LYS A 55 22.16 -5.01 17.32
N ASP A 56 22.48 -3.93 18.03
CA ASP A 56 21.59 -3.34 19.03
C ASP A 56 20.36 -2.68 18.39
N LEU A 57 20.54 -2.06 17.22
CA LEU A 57 19.46 -1.40 16.47
C LEU A 57 18.53 -2.40 15.76
N ARG A 58 19.00 -3.61 15.46
CA ARG A 58 18.23 -4.66 14.77
C ARG A 58 16.94 -5.05 15.49
N ASN A 59 16.96 -5.08 16.82
CA ASN A 59 15.81 -5.51 17.62
C ASN A 59 14.81 -4.38 17.87
N HIS A 60 15.15 -3.13 17.49
CA HIS A 60 14.20 -2.04 17.60
C HIS A 60 13.07 -2.25 16.59
N LEU A 61 11.89 -2.44 17.15
CA LEU A 61 10.64 -2.65 16.45
C LEU A 61 10.38 -1.63 15.33
N CYS A 62 10.77 -0.37 15.52
CA CYS A 62 10.58 0.65 14.50
C CYS A 62 11.25 0.29 13.17
N TYR A 63 12.47 -0.27 13.18
CA TYR A 63 13.15 -0.67 11.95
C TYR A 63 12.46 -1.86 11.28
N ARG A 64 11.89 -2.78 12.07
CA ARG A 64 11.08 -3.90 11.56
C ARG A 64 9.82 -3.39 10.85
N ILE A 65 9.13 -2.42 11.44
CA ILE A 65 7.94 -1.80 10.82
C ILE A 65 8.31 -1.05 9.53
N MET A 66 9.37 -0.23 9.56
CA MET A 66 9.82 0.52 8.38
C MET A 66 10.27 -0.41 7.25
N LEU A 67 10.97 -1.50 7.57
CA LEU A 67 11.35 -2.52 6.58
C LEU A 67 10.10 -3.16 5.95
N PHE A 68 9.09 -3.48 6.75
CA PHE A 68 7.85 -4.05 6.24
C PHE A 68 7.12 -3.10 5.28
N ILE A 69 6.97 -1.82 5.65
CA ILE A 69 6.39 -0.78 4.76
C ILE A 69 7.20 -0.69 3.47
N SER A 70 8.53 -0.64 3.56
CA SER A 70 9.39 -0.48 2.39
C SER A 70 9.28 -1.67 1.42
N ILE A 71 9.12 -2.90 1.95
CA ILE A 71 8.89 -4.09 1.13
C ILE A 71 7.51 -4.03 0.45
N ALA A 72 6.45 -3.70 1.21
CA ALA A 72 5.10 -3.57 0.67
C ALA A 72 5.04 -2.52 -0.45
N ASP A 73 5.60 -1.34 -0.21
CA ASP A 73 5.69 -0.25 -1.18
C ASP A 73 6.50 -0.67 -2.41
N SER A 74 7.62 -1.37 -2.23
CA SER A 74 8.43 -1.84 -3.37
C SER A 74 7.64 -2.79 -4.27
N ILE A 75 6.87 -3.72 -3.69
CA ILE A 75 6.00 -4.62 -4.46
C ILE A 75 4.92 -3.81 -5.21
N GLN A 76 4.30 -2.84 -4.54
CA GLN A 76 3.28 -1.99 -5.15
C GLN A 76 3.85 -1.12 -6.29
N LEU A 77 5.06 -0.59 -6.12
CA LEU A 77 5.74 0.22 -7.13
C LEU A 77 6.11 -0.60 -8.37
N VAL A 78 6.50 -1.86 -8.21
CA VAL A 78 6.69 -2.78 -9.35
C VAL A 78 5.40 -2.96 -10.15
N VAL A 79 4.27 -3.11 -9.45
CA VAL A 79 2.96 -3.20 -10.11
C VAL A 79 2.57 -1.90 -10.84
N HIS A 80 2.86 -0.73 -10.25
CA HIS A 80 2.61 0.56 -10.90
C HIS A 80 3.51 0.81 -12.10
N ALA A 81 4.79 0.41 -12.03
CA ALA A 81 5.69 0.44 -13.18
C ALA A 81 5.15 -0.45 -14.31
N TYR A 82 4.67 -1.64 -13.99
CA TYR A 82 3.99 -2.53 -14.93
C TYR A 82 2.73 -1.89 -15.54
N GLY A 83 1.90 -1.21 -14.75
CA GLY A 83 0.76 -0.43 -15.24
C GLY A 83 1.17 0.72 -16.18
N GLY A 84 2.27 1.41 -15.90
CA GLY A 84 2.84 2.44 -16.77
C GLY A 84 3.23 1.88 -18.15
N ILE A 85 3.87 0.70 -18.19
CA ILE A 85 4.21 -0.01 -19.44
C ILE A 85 2.94 -0.34 -20.23
N ILE A 86 1.93 -0.92 -19.58
CA ILE A 86 0.63 -1.21 -20.19
C ILE A 86 0.03 0.06 -20.83
N CYS A 87 0.03 1.17 -20.09
CA CYS A 87 -0.53 2.44 -20.54
C CYS A 87 0.19 3.01 -21.78
N ILE A 88 1.53 2.99 -21.79
CA ILE A 88 2.35 3.49 -22.91
C ILE A 88 2.13 2.67 -24.19
N PHE A 89 2.17 1.34 -24.08
CA PHE A 89 2.17 0.46 -25.26
C PHE A 89 0.78 0.03 -25.74
N ASP A 90 -0.27 0.30 -24.97
CA ASP A 90 -1.65 -0.16 -25.23
C ASP A 90 -1.80 -1.68 -25.16
N THR A 91 -0.86 -2.35 -24.52
CA THR A 91 -0.79 -3.81 -24.55
C THR A 91 -1.55 -4.39 -23.37
N SER A 92 -2.33 -5.45 -23.57
CA SER A 92 -2.68 -6.36 -22.48
C SER A 92 -1.69 -7.50 -22.45
N PHE A 93 -1.33 -7.95 -21.25
CA PHE A 93 -0.61 -9.22 -21.12
C PHE A 93 -1.63 -10.34 -20.90
N SER A 94 -1.47 -11.11 -19.83
CA SER A 94 -2.42 -12.14 -19.43
C SER A 94 -3.45 -11.57 -18.45
N PHE A 95 -4.72 -11.91 -18.65
CA PHE A 95 -5.81 -11.62 -17.70
C PHE A 95 -5.44 -11.96 -16.25
N TYR A 96 -4.82 -13.13 -16.02
CA TYR A 96 -4.44 -13.54 -14.67
C TYR A 96 -3.32 -12.69 -14.09
N LEU A 97 -2.37 -12.26 -14.91
CA LEU A 97 -1.26 -11.41 -14.47
C LEU A 97 -1.77 -10.04 -14.03
N GLU A 98 -2.64 -9.43 -14.83
CA GLU A 98 -3.25 -8.14 -14.49
C GLU A 98 -4.15 -8.22 -13.27
N LYS A 99 -4.90 -9.32 -13.12
CA LYS A 99 -5.73 -9.56 -11.94
C LYS A 99 -4.89 -9.68 -10.67
N ILE A 100 -3.80 -10.46 -10.70
CA ILE A 100 -2.87 -10.60 -9.57
C ILE A 100 -2.22 -9.25 -9.27
N ALA A 101 -1.78 -8.53 -10.30
CA ALA A 101 -1.15 -7.22 -10.16
C ALA A 101 -2.12 -6.21 -9.50
N GLY A 102 -3.32 -6.03 -10.05
CA GLY A 102 -4.33 -5.13 -9.48
C GLY A 102 -4.74 -5.50 -8.07
N GLY A 103 -4.89 -6.81 -7.80
CA GLY A 103 -5.14 -7.33 -6.46
C GLY A 103 -4.02 -7.00 -5.48
N LEU A 104 -2.75 -7.20 -5.87
CA LEU A 104 -1.58 -6.83 -5.06
C LEU A 104 -1.54 -5.32 -4.81
N ALA A 105 -1.70 -4.49 -5.84
CA ALA A 105 -1.61 -3.04 -5.69
C ALA A 105 -2.66 -2.49 -4.72
N ASN A 106 -3.92 -2.95 -4.84
CA ASN A 106 -5.00 -2.49 -3.98
C ASN A 106 -4.89 -3.06 -2.56
N SER A 107 -4.60 -4.36 -2.41
CA SER A 107 -4.49 -4.97 -1.08
C SER A 107 -3.30 -4.43 -0.28
N LEU A 108 -2.16 -4.18 -0.93
CA LEU A 108 -1.00 -3.55 -0.29
C LEU A 108 -1.27 -2.09 0.06
N SER A 109 -2.00 -1.34 -0.79
CA SER A 109 -2.43 0.01 -0.43
C SER A 109 -3.30 0.01 0.83
N LEU A 110 -4.26 -0.91 0.94
CA LEU A 110 -5.10 -1.05 2.13
C LEU A 110 -4.31 -1.47 3.36
N LEU A 111 -3.28 -2.29 3.19
CA LEU A 111 -2.37 -2.72 4.25
C LEU A 111 -1.49 -1.58 4.77
N ASN A 112 -1.10 -0.64 3.91
CA ASN A 112 -0.21 0.44 4.30
C ASN A 112 -0.83 1.41 5.31
N TRP A 113 -2.13 1.72 5.19
CA TRP A 113 -2.82 2.64 6.11
C TRP A 113 -2.76 2.23 7.59
N PRO A 114 -3.18 1.01 7.98
CA PRO A 114 -3.07 0.55 9.36
C PRO A 114 -1.61 0.46 9.80
N ILE A 115 -0.67 0.04 8.95
CA ILE A 115 0.75 -0.07 9.34
C ILE A 115 1.37 1.31 9.59
N CYS A 116 1.02 2.33 8.80
CA CYS A 116 1.40 3.72 9.07
C CYS A 116 0.87 4.19 10.42
N LEU A 117 -0.36 3.81 10.80
CA LEU A 117 -0.88 4.08 12.14
C LEU A 117 -0.07 3.34 13.22
N VAL A 118 0.29 2.07 12.99
CA VAL A 118 1.15 1.31 13.91
C VAL A 118 2.49 2.02 14.10
N LEU A 119 3.10 2.53 13.02
CA LEU A 119 4.33 3.31 13.08
C LEU A 119 4.14 4.61 13.87
N ALA A 120 3.04 5.34 13.64
CA ALA A 120 2.75 6.57 14.37
C ALA A 120 2.58 6.34 15.88
N ILE A 121 1.86 5.27 16.27
CA ILE A 121 1.73 4.85 17.67
C ILE A 121 3.09 4.49 18.25
N ASN A 122 3.93 3.74 17.50
CA ASN A 122 5.29 3.41 17.93
C ASN A 122 6.12 4.67 18.25
N ARG A 123 6.01 5.72 17.42
CA ARG A 123 6.67 7.00 17.67
C ARG A 123 6.09 7.74 18.86
N PHE A 124 4.78 7.70 19.05
CA PHE A 124 4.11 8.34 20.17
C PHE A 124 4.50 7.75 21.53
N LEU A 125 4.64 6.42 21.61
CA LEU A 125 5.04 5.73 22.85
C LEU A 125 6.40 6.20 23.39
N VAL A 126 7.31 6.66 22.53
CA VAL A 126 8.62 7.20 22.95
C VAL A 126 8.47 8.40 23.89
N PHE A 127 7.39 9.17 23.73
CA PHE A 127 7.14 10.38 24.53
C PHE A 127 6.29 10.14 25.77
N LEU A 128 5.68 8.96 25.92
CA LEU A 128 4.90 8.64 27.11
C LEU A 128 5.84 8.29 28.28
N SER A 129 5.54 8.85 29.44
CA SER A 129 6.30 8.58 30.68
C SER A 129 6.16 7.14 31.15
N SER A 130 5.03 6.49 30.84
CA SER A 130 4.79 5.08 31.12
C SER A 130 5.48 4.20 30.08
N LYS A 131 6.71 3.78 30.38
CA LYS A 131 7.40 2.77 29.56
C LYS A 131 6.71 1.43 29.74
N LEU A 132 6.15 0.89 28.66
CA LEU A 132 5.78 -0.52 28.62
C LEU A 132 7.07 -1.34 28.73
N SER A 133 6.97 -2.56 29.26
CA SER A 133 8.13 -3.46 29.19
C SER A 133 8.37 -3.86 27.74
N GLU A 134 9.64 -4.05 27.34
CA GLU A 134 10.02 -4.41 25.96
C GLU A 134 9.20 -5.58 25.41
N ARG A 135 8.98 -6.62 26.23
CA ARG A 135 8.17 -7.78 25.86
C ARG A 135 6.69 -7.42 25.60
N LYS A 136 6.11 -6.51 26.38
CA LYS A 136 4.71 -6.08 26.19
C LYS A 136 4.57 -5.23 24.93
N GLU A 137 5.54 -4.36 24.66
CA GLU A 137 5.59 -3.61 23.40
C GLU A 137 5.67 -4.57 22.22
N GLU A 138 6.63 -5.49 22.22
CA GLU A 138 6.78 -6.45 21.13
C GLU A 138 5.49 -7.25 20.88
N ILE A 139 4.83 -7.74 21.93
CA ILE A 139 3.55 -8.45 21.81
C ILE A 139 2.49 -7.54 21.19
N LEU A 140 2.31 -6.32 21.72
CA LEU A 140 1.32 -5.37 21.22
C LEU A 140 1.52 -5.10 19.72
N PHE A 141 2.76 -4.80 19.31
CA PHE A 141 3.04 -4.43 17.93
C PHE A 141 3.00 -5.61 16.96
N ASN A 142 3.39 -6.82 17.39
CA ASN A 142 3.19 -8.01 16.59
C ASN A 142 1.68 -8.26 16.34
N TRP A 143 0.83 -8.03 17.35
CA TRP A 143 -0.63 -8.11 17.18
C TRP A 143 -1.16 -7.03 16.25
N LEU A 144 -0.70 -5.77 16.37
CA LEU A 144 -1.12 -4.69 15.49
C LEU A 144 -0.71 -4.94 14.02
N ILE A 145 0.50 -5.47 13.79
CA ILE A 145 0.96 -5.88 12.45
C ILE A 145 0.10 -7.05 11.94
N ALA A 146 -0.18 -8.05 12.77
CA ALA A 146 -1.04 -9.18 12.39
C ALA A 146 -2.45 -8.72 12.03
N LEU A 147 -3.03 -7.79 12.78
CA LEU A 147 -4.33 -7.19 12.47
C LEU A 147 -4.30 -6.38 11.17
N SER A 148 -3.20 -5.67 10.90
CA SER A 148 -3.01 -4.96 9.64
C SER A 148 -2.97 -5.94 8.46
N LEU A 149 -2.24 -7.06 8.60
CA LEU A 149 -2.21 -8.13 7.60
C LEU A 149 -3.58 -8.77 7.39
N LEU A 150 -4.34 -8.99 8.46
CA LEU A 150 -5.72 -9.47 8.40
C LEU A 150 -6.67 -8.48 7.72
N GLN A 151 -6.29 -7.21 7.57
CA GLN A 151 -7.05 -6.26 6.78
C GLN A 151 -6.69 -6.35 5.30
N GLY A 152 -5.40 -6.37 4.93
CA GLY A 152 -5.00 -6.41 3.51
C GLY A 152 -5.23 -7.77 2.82
N LEU A 153 -4.90 -8.87 3.50
CA LEU A 153 -4.88 -10.20 2.91
C LEU A 153 -6.27 -10.70 2.46
N PRO A 154 -7.37 -10.51 3.22
CA PRO A 154 -8.69 -10.90 2.73
C PRO A 154 -9.11 -10.17 1.46
N PHE A 155 -8.80 -8.88 1.32
CA PHE A 155 -9.08 -8.15 0.07
C PHE A 155 -8.26 -8.72 -1.09
N PHE A 156 -7.00 -9.08 -0.88
CA PHE A 156 -6.23 -9.77 -1.91
C PHE A 156 -6.92 -11.06 -2.38
N VAL A 157 -7.35 -11.90 -1.44
CA VAL A 157 -8.07 -13.15 -1.77
C VAL A 157 -9.39 -12.85 -2.49
N LEU A 158 -10.14 -11.84 -2.04
CA LEU A 158 -11.39 -11.41 -2.68
C LEU A 158 -11.15 -10.96 -4.13
N TYR A 159 -10.09 -10.21 -4.40
CA TYR A 159 -9.70 -9.76 -5.75
C TYR A 159 -9.24 -10.89 -6.68
N LEU A 160 -8.86 -12.05 -6.14
CA LEU A 160 -8.55 -13.21 -6.96
C LEU A 160 -9.80 -14.00 -7.35
N THR A 161 -10.93 -13.79 -6.66
CA THR A 161 -12.19 -14.47 -7.00
C THR A 161 -12.71 -14.01 -8.37
N PRO A 162 -13.38 -14.88 -9.15
CA PRO A 162 -13.88 -14.52 -10.48
C PRO A 162 -14.89 -13.35 -10.46
N HIS A 163 -15.48 -13.06 -9.31
CA HIS A 163 -16.56 -12.09 -9.15
C HIS A 163 -16.07 -10.67 -8.86
N SER A 164 -14.90 -10.50 -8.23
CA SER A 164 -14.26 -9.21 -8.01
C SER A 164 -12.96 -9.20 -8.80
N THR A 165 -13.02 -8.67 -10.02
CA THR A 165 -11.85 -8.59 -10.89
C THR A 165 -11.40 -7.15 -11.00
N LEU A 166 -10.19 -6.88 -10.54
CA LEU A 166 -9.48 -5.65 -10.83
C LEU A 166 -8.75 -5.79 -12.16
N GLY A 167 -8.79 -4.74 -12.96
CA GLY A 167 -8.07 -4.65 -14.22
C GLY A 167 -7.46 -3.27 -14.37
N PHE A 168 -6.44 -3.17 -15.21
CA PHE A 168 -5.87 -1.87 -15.53
C PHE A 168 -6.76 -1.16 -16.54
N ARG A 169 -7.40 -0.06 -16.11
CA ARG A 169 -8.36 0.72 -16.89
C ARG A 169 -7.90 2.16 -17.03
N TYR A 170 -7.73 2.62 -18.28
CA TYR A 170 -7.25 3.95 -18.68
C TYR A 170 -5.93 4.38 -18.00
N TYR A 171 -5.97 4.68 -16.70
CA TYR A 171 -4.85 5.19 -15.89
C TYR A 171 -4.79 4.63 -14.45
N ASN A 172 -5.67 3.70 -14.08
CA ASN A 172 -5.72 3.16 -12.72
C ASN A 172 -6.06 1.67 -12.70
N TRP A 173 -5.73 1.00 -11.60
CA TRP A 173 -6.22 -0.32 -11.26
C TRP A 173 -7.63 -0.18 -10.70
N ASP A 174 -8.62 -0.50 -11.53
CA ASP A 174 -10.03 -0.23 -11.25
C ASP A 174 -10.86 -1.51 -11.34
N TYR A 175 -12.05 -1.48 -10.73
CA TYR A 175 -13.01 -2.57 -10.78
C TYR A 175 -13.53 -2.73 -12.20
N LEU A 176 -13.33 -3.93 -12.78
CA LEU A 176 -13.93 -4.26 -14.06
C LEU A 176 -15.41 -4.58 -13.83
N LYS A 177 -16.28 -3.61 -14.13
CA LYS A 177 -17.72 -3.83 -14.26
C LYS A 177 -17.98 -4.61 -15.54
N LEU A 178 -17.83 -5.92 -15.45
CA LEU A 178 -18.15 -6.86 -16.52
C LEU A 178 -19.66 -7.05 -16.56
N ASP A 179 -20.30 -6.78 -17.69
CA ASP A 179 -21.78 -6.84 -17.86
C ASP A 179 -22.43 -8.19 -17.48
N MET A 180 -21.66 -9.28 -17.34
CA MET A 180 -22.18 -10.57 -16.83
C MET A 180 -22.18 -10.68 -15.29
N PHE A 181 -21.57 -9.73 -14.60
CA PHE A 181 -21.45 -9.67 -13.15
C PHE A 181 -21.99 -8.35 -12.61
N GLU A 182 -23.08 -7.82 -13.19
CA GLU A 182 -23.93 -6.74 -12.68
C GLU A 182 -24.58 -7.10 -11.33
N SER A 183 -23.80 -7.55 -10.36
CA SER A 183 -24.27 -7.79 -9.02
C SER A 183 -23.91 -6.58 -8.16
N GLU A 184 -24.93 -5.90 -7.66
CA GLU A 184 -24.90 -4.93 -6.55
C GLU A 184 -24.06 -5.42 -5.35
N ASN A 185 -23.80 -6.73 -5.30
CA ASN A 185 -22.99 -7.44 -4.32
C ASN A 185 -21.50 -7.04 -4.26
N TRP A 186 -20.99 -6.12 -5.08
CA TRP A 186 -19.57 -5.71 -5.00
C TRP A 186 -19.33 -4.21 -4.83
N ASP A 187 -20.38 -3.38 -4.95
CA ASP A 187 -20.32 -1.96 -4.63
C ASP A 187 -19.92 -1.73 -3.16
N TRP A 188 -20.18 -2.70 -2.28
CA TRP A 188 -19.72 -2.61 -0.90
C TRP A 188 -18.21 -2.80 -0.79
N ILE A 189 -17.55 -3.59 -1.66
CA ILE A 189 -16.09 -3.74 -1.64
C ILE A 189 -15.45 -2.43 -2.05
N GLU A 190 -15.87 -1.87 -3.19
CA GLU A 190 -15.41 -0.56 -3.68
C GLU A 190 -15.63 0.53 -2.62
N ARG A 191 -16.85 0.65 -2.07
CA ARG A 191 -17.11 1.59 -0.98
C ARG A 191 -16.26 1.32 0.26
N THR A 192 -16.03 0.07 0.62
CA THR A 192 -15.19 -0.26 1.78
C THR A 192 -13.74 0.12 1.51
N THR A 193 -13.20 -0.12 0.32
CA THR A 193 -11.80 0.19 0.02
C THR A 193 -11.52 1.68 -0.06
N GLU A 194 -12.51 2.47 -0.48
CA GLU A 194 -12.43 3.94 -0.46
C GLU A 194 -12.57 4.53 0.95
N THR A 195 -13.45 3.97 1.77
CA THR A 195 -13.79 4.55 3.10
C THR A 195 -12.90 4.03 4.24
N LEU A 196 -12.44 2.79 4.17
CA LEU A 196 -11.63 2.14 5.20
C LEU A 196 -10.31 2.85 5.51
N PRO A 197 -9.60 3.50 4.55
CA PRO A 197 -8.42 4.30 4.85
C PRO A 197 -8.67 5.53 5.74
N LEU A 198 -9.86 6.14 5.68
CA LEU A 198 -10.13 7.44 6.28
C LEU A 198 -9.91 7.46 7.81
N PRO A 199 -10.43 6.49 8.60
CA PRO A 199 -10.15 6.44 10.03
C PRO A 199 -8.65 6.36 10.34
N TYR A 200 -7.88 5.58 9.59
CA TYR A 200 -6.43 5.47 9.81
C TYR A 200 -5.70 6.78 9.56
N VAL A 201 -6.07 7.51 8.50
CA VAL A 201 -5.50 8.83 8.21
C VAL A 201 -5.82 9.82 9.33
N VAL A 202 -7.09 9.89 9.76
CA VAL A 202 -7.52 10.80 10.84
C VAL A 202 -6.80 10.49 12.15
N ILE A 203 -6.76 9.22 12.57
CA ILE A 203 -6.11 8.82 13.81
C ILE A 203 -4.60 9.08 13.72
N THR A 204 -3.96 8.74 12.59
CA THR A 204 -2.53 8.99 12.38
C THR A 204 -2.21 10.49 12.47
N PHE A 205 -3.02 11.34 11.85
CA PHE A 205 -2.89 12.79 11.94
C PHE A 205 -3.00 13.29 13.39
N VAL A 206 -4.00 12.83 14.14
CA VAL A 206 -4.16 13.17 15.56
C VAL A 206 -2.97 12.74 16.41
N VAL A 207 -2.43 11.54 16.15
CA VAL A 207 -1.23 11.04 16.84
C VAL A 207 -0.02 11.94 16.56
N TYR A 208 0.24 12.30 15.30
CA TYR A 208 1.36 13.18 14.97
C TYR A 208 1.18 14.61 15.50
N LEU A 209 -0.06 15.14 15.50
CA LEU A 209 -0.35 16.42 16.12
C LEU A 209 -0.05 16.38 17.63
N SER A 210 -0.39 15.28 18.30
CA SER A 210 -0.08 15.08 19.71
C SER A 210 1.42 15.04 19.97
N ILE A 211 2.20 14.32 19.14
CA ILE A 211 3.66 14.31 19.20
C ILE A 211 4.22 15.73 19.06
N PHE A 212 3.73 16.49 18.07
CA PHE A 212 4.15 17.86 17.84
C PHE A 212 3.88 18.77 19.04
N CYS A 213 2.68 18.70 19.63
CA CYS A 213 2.35 19.47 20.83
C CYS A 213 3.26 19.13 22.02
N ILE A 214 3.59 17.85 22.23
CA ILE A 214 4.51 17.41 23.29
C ILE A 214 5.91 17.98 23.04
N LEU A 215 6.42 17.90 21.81
CA LEU A 215 7.73 18.44 21.45
C LEU A 215 7.79 19.95 21.68
N MET A 216 6.75 20.69 21.31
CA MET A 216 6.68 22.13 21.54
C MET A 216 6.68 22.51 23.03
N ASP A 217 5.96 21.75 23.86
CA ASP A 217 5.98 21.94 25.33
C ASP A 217 7.37 21.66 25.92
N GLN A 218 8.05 20.61 25.44
CA GLN A 218 9.41 20.29 25.86
C GLN A 218 10.42 21.38 25.49
N VAL A 219 10.35 21.90 24.26
CA VAL A 219 11.22 23.00 23.81
C VAL A 219 11.00 24.25 24.66
N ARG A 220 9.74 24.57 24.98
CA ARG A 220 9.41 25.72 25.83
C ARG A 220 9.98 25.62 27.24
N LYS A 221 10.16 24.40 27.78
CA LYS A 221 10.73 24.19 29.13
C LYS A 221 12.25 24.32 29.17
N ILE A 222 12.92 24.30 28.01
CA ILE A 222 14.39 24.40 27.91
C ILE A 222 14.84 25.86 27.78
N ILE A 223 13.99 26.73 27.22
CA ILE A 223 14.23 28.18 27.03
C ILE A 223 13.80 28.94 28.28
#